data_AF-A0A6C0J126-F1
#
_entry.id   AF-A0A6C0J126-F1
#
_cell.length_a   1.000
_cell.length_b   1.000
_cell.length_c   1.000
_cell.angle_alpha   90.00
_cell.angle_beta   90.00
_cell.angle_gamma   90.00
#
_symmetry.space_group_name_H-M   'P 1'
#
loop_
_entity.id
_entity.type
_entity.pdbx_description
1 polymer ?
#
loop_
_entity_poly.entity_id
_entity_poly.type
_entity_poly.pdbx_seq_one_letter_code
_entity_poly.pdbx_strand_id
1 'polypeptide(L)'
;MVKTIVHHLGLGDQIMLNGMVRHFAETDNVAIFVKRCHEESVRFMYRDIADKVELILVDNTNAPEIWSKVKGDVIPLATYGIDDNGWKFMTQGQGSVMTNWAHGVYIQAGVNPKYMYSKFKVDRDKSKEFKIDKENYIFVHDDPARDRVIDIKTDKFVYKPHSKLTDKNQEFFQCERPNIFEYLGVIENADEVHCMNSSYNWMIELMNIGNPKKNFFHLDVAHKYYGPRTVKTVFSDEVWTFI
;
A
#
# COMPACT_ATOMS: atom_id res chain seq x y z
N MET A 1 3.21 -11.95 23.97
CA MET A 1 2.57 -13.06 23.24
C MET A 1 2.82 -12.80 21.75
N VAL A 2 2.61 -13.76 20.84
CA VAL A 2 2.84 -13.54 19.40
C VAL A 2 1.49 -13.44 18.70
N LYS A 3 1.25 -12.34 17.97
CA LYS A 3 0.09 -12.15 17.11
C LYS A 3 0.50 -12.28 15.65
N THR A 4 -0.17 -13.14 14.89
CA THR A 4 0.06 -13.29 13.45
C THR A 4 -1.08 -12.67 12.66
N ILE A 5 -0.77 -11.66 11.84
CA ILE A 5 -1.75 -11.01 10.97
C ILE A 5 -1.68 -11.66 9.59
N VAL A 6 -2.78 -12.25 9.15
CA VAL A 6 -2.90 -12.91 7.83
C VAL A 6 -3.72 -12.01 6.93
N HIS A 7 -3.11 -11.46 5.88
CA HIS A 7 -3.72 -10.44 5.02
C HIS A 7 -3.28 -10.56 3.56
N HIS A 8 -3.89 -9.79 2.66
CA HIS A 8 -3.47 -9.71 1.25
C HIS A 8 -2.06 -9.14 1.12
N LEU A 9 -1.26 -9.72 0.24
CA LEU A 9 0.19 -9.54 0.26
C LEU A 9 0.72 -8.42 -0.66
N GLY A 10 -0.15 -7.52 -1.13
CA GLY A 10 0.28 -6.36 -1.92
C GLY A 10 1.06 -5.37 -1.07
N LEU A 11 2.04 -4.67 -1.65
CA LEU A 11 2.78 -3.63 -0.92
C LEU A 11 1.87 -2.49 -0.41
N GLY A 12 0.79 -2.17 -1.14
CA GLY A 12 -0.22 -1.22 -0.67
C GLY A 12 -0.91 -1.68 0.61
N ASP A 13 -1.24 -2.98 0.72
CA ASP A 13 -1.84 -3.56 1.92
C ASP A 13 -0.87 -3.46 3.12
N GLN A 14 0.42 -3.72 2.90
CA GLN A 14 1.45 -3.60 3.94
C GLN A 14 1.52 -2.16 4.50
N ILE A 15 1.48 -1.17 3.61
CA ILE A 15 1.54 0.25 3.99
C ILE A 15 0.24 0.66 4.71
N MET A 16 -0.92 0.26 4.19
CA MET A 16 -2.24 0.51 4.79
C MET A 16 -2.40 -0.10 6.19
N LEU A 17 -1.81 -1.28 6.43
CA LEU A 17 -1.85 -1.96 7.72
C LEU A 17 -0.77 -1.50 8.71
N ASN A 18 0.10 -0.55 8.34
CA ASN A 18 1.17 -0.06 9.21
C ASN A 18 0.70 0.37 10.61
N GLY A 19 -0.37 1.16 10.67
CA GLY A 19 -0.96 1.59 11.93
C GLY A 19 -1.51 0.45 12.80
N MET A 20 -2.08 -0.59 12.17
CA MET A 20 -2.55 -1.79 12.86
C MET A 20 -1.39 -2.63 13.43
N VAL A 21 -0.37 -2.89 12.62
CA VAL A 21 0.82 -3.65 13.05
C VAL A 21 1.47 -2.94 14.25
N ARG A 22 1.64 -1.63 14.16
CA ARG A 22 2.18 -0.81 15.26
C ARG A 22 1.30 -0.86 16.50
N HIS A 23 -0.02 -0.83 16.36
CA HIS A 23 -0.92 -0.95 17.50
C HIS A 23 -0.73 -2.27 18.26
N PHE A 24 -0.68 -3.40 17.56
CA PHE A 24 -0.45 -4.69 18.22
C PHE A 24 0.97 -4.82 18.78
N ALA A 25 1.96 -4.19 18.15
CA ALA A 25 3.35 -4.18 18.60
C ALA A 25 3.58 -3.41 19.93
N GLU A 26 2.59 -2.63 20.40
CA GLU A 26 2.64 -1.96 21.70
C GLU A 26 2.63 -2.95 22.87
N THR A 27 1.99 -4.11 22.71
CA THR A 27 1.84 -5.13 23.76
C THR A 27 2.44 -6.48 23.39
N ASP A 28 2.54 -6.77 22.09
CA ASP A 28 2.88 -8.10 21.58
C ASP A 28 4.02 -8.07 20.57
N ASN A 29 4.58 -9.24 20.28
CA ASN A 29 5.36 -9.41 19.06
C ASN A 29 4.39 -9.73 17.93
N VAL A 30 4.58 -9.13 16.77
CA VAL A 30 3.68 -9.24 15.61
C VAL A 30 4.40 -9.93 14.48
N ALA A 31 3.83 -11.01 13.95
CA ALA A 31 4.29 -11.66 12.73
C ALA A 31 3.38 -11.27 11.56
N ILE A 32 3.98 -10.86 10.44
CA ILE A 32 3.27 -10.52 9.20
C ILE A 32 3.85 -11.26 8.00
N PHE A 33 2.99 -11.61 7.04
CA PHE A 33 3.40 -12.27 5.81
C PHE A 33 3.82 -11.24 4.76
N VAL A 34 4.96 -11.46 4.11
CA VAL A 34 5.53 -10.52 3.15
C VAL A 34 6.02 -11.27 1.92
N LYS A 35 5.59 -10.87 0.73
CA LYS A 35 6.20 -11.33 -0.52
C LYS A 35 7.67 -10.94 -0.52
N ARG A 36 8.56 -11.84 -0.96
CA ARG A 36 10.00 -11.57 -1.00
C ARG A 36 10.36 -10.28 -1.76
N CYS A 37 9.66 -9.96 -2.84
CA CYS A 37 9.85 -8.72 -3.61
C CYS A 37 9.51 -7.43 -2.84
N HIS A 38 8.86 -7.52 -1.67
CA HIS A 38 8.48 -6.38 -0.82
C HIS A 38 9.30 -6.32 0.47
N GLU A 39 10.20 -7.29 0.71
CA GLU A 39 10.96 -7.42 1.95
C GLU A 39 11.69 -6.13 2.32
N GLU A 40 12.42 -5.52 1.38
CA GLU A 40 13.21 -4.31 1.67
C GLU A 40 12.34 -3.13 2.10
N SER A 41 11.22 -2.90 1.41
CA SER A 41 10.25 -1.87 1.78
C SER A 41 9.66 -2.13 3.17
N VAL A 42 9.24 -3.38 3.46
CA VAL A 42 8.58 -3.71 4.73
C VAL A 42 9.56 -3.73 5.90
N ARG A 43 10.79 -4.22 5.71
CA ARG A 43 11.86 -4.10 6.71
C ARG A 43 12.17 -2.65 7.02
N PHE A 44 12.26 -1.81 5.99
CA PHE A 44 12.48 -0.37 6.18
C PHE A 44 11.33 0.26 6.98
N MET A 45 10.08 -0.11 6.67
CA MET A 45 8.86 0.43 7.27
C MET A 45 8.80 0.25 8.79
N TYR A 46 9.29 -0.89 9.30
CA TYR A 46 9.23 -1.26 10.71
C TYR A 46 10.61 -1.29 11.39
N ARG A 47 11.65 -0.71 10.76
CA ARG A 47 13.03 -0.77 11.28
C ARG A 47 13.20 -0.19 12.68
N ASP A 48 12.34 0.74 13.07
CA ASP A 48 12.33 1.38 14.39
C ASP A 48 11.73 0.48 15.49
N ILE A 49 11.02 -0.57 15.11
CA ILE A 49 10.42 -1.57 16.00
C ILE A 49 10.76 -3.01 15.53
N ALA A 50 11.96 -3.19 14.97
CA ALA A 50 12.39 -4.45 14.36
C ALA A 50 12.46 -5.63 15.35
N ASP A 51 12.58 -5.34 16.65
CA ASP A 51 12.51 -6.33 17.72
C ASP A 51 11.08 -6.83 17.99
N LYS A 52 10.06 -6.09 17.55
CA LYS A 52 8.64 -6.40 17.73
C LYS A 52 7.97 -7.00 16.50
N VAL A 53 8.49 -6.73 15.30
CA VAL A 53 7.85 -7.14 14.05
C VAL A 53 8.68 -8.20 13.33
N GLU A 54 8.14 -9.40 13.23
CA GLU A 54 8.71 -10.51 12.47
C GLU A 54 8.10 -10.56 11.06
N LEU A 55 8.95 -10.70 10.05
CA LEU A 55 8.51 -10.90 8.66
C LEU A 55 8.60 -12.37 8.28
N ILE A 56 7.44 -12.98 7.99
CA ILE A 56 7.35 -14.32 7.40
C ILE A 56 7.37 -14.16 5.88
N LEU A 57 8.53 -14.42 5.28
CA LEU A 57 8.71 -14.27 3.85
C LEU A 57 8.05 -15.42 3.07
N VAL A 58 7.37 -15.07 1.99
CA VAL A 58 6.72 -16.03 1.08
C VAL A 58 7.13 -15.79 -0.37
N ASP A 59 7.22 -16.90 -1.10
CA ASP A 59 7.55 -16.94 -2.53
C ASP A 59 6.31 -17.17 -3.39
N ASN A 60 5.14 -17.31 -2.77
CA ASN A 60 3.86 -17.38 -3.44
C ASN A 60 2.71 -16.86 -2.57
N THR A 61 1.53 -16.76 -3.16
CA THR A 61 0.30 -16.29 -2.48
C THR A 61 -0.68 -17.43 -2.19
N ASN A 62 -0.22 -18.69 -2.14
CA ASN A 62 -1.09 -19.84 -1.88
C ASN A 62 -1.57 -19.84 -0.42
N ALA A 63 -2.88 -19.81 -0.21
CA ALA A 63 -3.46 -19.72 1.14
C ALA A 63 -3.07 -20.91 2.05
N PRO A 64 -3.17 -22.19 1.62
CA PRO A 64 -2.68 -23.31 2.41
C PRO A 64 -1.21 -23.17 2.88
N GLU A 65 -0.31 -22.71 2.00
CA GLU A 65 1.09 -22.48 2.40
C GLU A 65 1.20 -21.38 3.45
N ILE A 66 0.51 -20.26 3.27
CA ILE A 66 0.48 -19.16 4.25
C ILE A 66 -0.02 -19.69 5.61
N TRP A 67 -1.14 -20.41 5.61
CA TRP A 67 -1.73 -20.98 6.83
C TRP A 67 -0.82 -21.97 7.55
N SER A 68 -0.01 -22.74 6.81
CA SER A 68 0.95 -23.69 7.41
C SER A 68 2.07 -23.02 8.22
N LYS A 69 2.33 -21.73 8.00
CA LYS A 69 3.38 -20.94 8.67
C LYS A 69 2.83 -20.05 9.80
N VAL A 70 1.52 -20.03 10.02
CA VAL A 70 0.87 -19.21 11.05
C VAL A 70 1.22 -19.71 12.46
N LYS A 71 1.35 -18.79 13.41
CA LYS A 71 1.68 -19.08 14.81
C LYS A 71 1.02 -18.13 15.79
N GLY A 72 0.90 -18.54 17.05
CA GLY A 72 0.32 -17.70 18.10
C GLY A 72 -1.14 -17.33 17.86
N ASP A 73 -1.53 -16.15 18.32
CA ASP A 73 -2.89 -15.60 18.14
C ASP A 73 -3.07 -15.11 16.71
N VAL A 74 -4.06 -15.61 16.00
CA VAL A 74 -4.23 -15.30 14.57
C VAL A 74 -5.27 -14.22 14.37
N ILE A 75 -4.96 -13.24 13.52
CA ILE A 75 -5.86 -12.19 13.06
C ILE A 75 -6.01 -12.33 11.54
N PRO A 76 -7.03 -13.07 11.06
CA PRO A 76 -7.29 -13.20 9.63
C PRO A 76 -8.07 -12.00 9.11
N LEU A 77 -7.56 -11.37 8.04
CA LEU A 77 -8.12 -10.16 7.43
C LEU A 77 -8.59 -10.41 6.00
N ALA A 78 -9.48 -9.54 5.53
CA ALA A 78 -10.12 -9.62 4.22
C ALA A 78 -10.70 -11.02 3.96
N THR A 79 -10.41 -11.61 2.80
CA THR A 79 -10.91 -12.94 2.42
C THR A 79 -10.27 -14.10 3.20
N TYR A 80 -9.29 -13.83 4.08
CA TYR A 80 -8.83 -14.83 5.06
C TYR A 80 -9.75 -14.90 6.27
N GLY A 81 -10.43 -13.80 6.62
CA GLY A 81 -11.28 -13.68 7.82
C GLY A 81 -12.77 -13.81 7.54
N ILE A 82 -13.20 -13.54 6.30
CA ILE A 82 -14.60 -13.71 5.85
C ILE A 82 -14.64 -14.33 4.46
N ASP A 83 -15.76 -14.96 4.11
CA ASP A 83 -15.95 -15.54 2.77
C ASP A 83 -16.10 -14.46 1.68
N ASP A 84 -16.04 -14.89 0.41
CA ASP A 84 -16.12 -14.00 -0.75
C ASP A 84 -17.44 -13.23 -0.84
N ASN A 85 -18.55 -13.79 -0.37
CA ASN A 85 -19.84 -13.11 -0.37
C ASN A 85 -19.86 -12.00 0.68
N GLY A 86 -19.33 -12.26 1.87
CA GLY A 86 -19.12 -11.26 2.91
C GLY A 86 -18.17 -10.15 2.45
N TRP A 87 -17.06 -10.51 1.82
CA TRP A 87 -16.11 -9.54 1.28
C TRP A 87 -16.73 -8.68 0.18
N LYS A 88 -17.50 -9.30 -0.74
CA LYS A 88 -18.24 -8.58 -1.77
C LYS A 88 -19.31 -7.67 -1.17
N PHE A 89 -20.04 -8.11 -0.15
CA PHE A 89 -21.01 -7.26 0.55
C PHE A 89 -20.34 -6.01 1.15
N MET A 90 -19.17 -6.18 1.78
CA MET A 90 -18.42 -5.08 2.41
C MET A 90 -17.80 -4.11 1.40
N THR A 91 -17.31 -4.61 0.26
CA THR A 91 -16.53 -3.81 -0.69
C THR A 91 -17.32 -3.30 -1.88
N GLN A 92 -18.42 -3.96 -2.24
CA GLN A 92 -19.23 -3.67 -3.44
C GLN A 92 -20.74 -3.63 -3.15
N GLY A 93 -21.19 -4.19 -2.03
CA GLY A 93 -22.59 -4.20 -1.60
C GLY A 93 -22.95 -3.05 -0.66
N GLN A 94 -24.02 -3.22 0.12
CA GLN A 94 -24.50 -2.18 1.06
C GLN A 94 -23.45 -1.82 2.12
N GLY A 95 -22.57 -2.74 2.49
CA GLY A 95 -21.47 -2.46 3.43
C GLY A 95 -20.54 -1.35 2.93
N SER A 96 -20.35 -1.22 1.61
CA SER A 96 -19.53 -0.17 1.00
C SER A 96 -20.11 1.24 1.13
N VAL A 97 -21.38 1.36 1.52
CA VAL A 97 -22.03 2.64 1.85
C VAL A 97 -21.75 3.04 3.30
N MET A 98 -21.51 2.07 4.17
CA MET A 98 -21.32 2.27 5.62
C MET A 98 -19.85 2.42 6.01
N THR A 99 -18.95 1.78 5.26
CA THR A 99 -17.50 1.81 5.49
C THR A 99 -16.76 1.68 4.17
N ASN A 100 -15.43 1.80 4.22
CA ASN A 100 -14.55 1.50 3.09
C ASN A 100 -13.75 0.23 3.36
N TRP A 101 -13.14 -0.35 2.33
CA TRP A 101 -12.45 -1.64 2.44
C TRP A 101 -11.27 -1.59 3.43
N ALA A 102 -10.55 -0.46 3.51
CA ALA A 102 -9.43 -0.27 4.41
C ALA A 102 -9.90 -0.21 5.87
N HIS A 103 -10.95 0.57 6.17
CA HIS A 103 -11.55 0.58 7.50
C HIS A 103 -12.19 -0.77 7.86
N GLY A 104 -12.75 -1.47 6.87
CA GLY A 104 -13.31 -2.80 7.04
C GLY A 104 -12.31 -3.81 7.60
N VAL A 105 -11.06 -3.81 7.12
CA VAL A 105 -10.03 -4.71 7.68
C VAL A 105 -9.61 -4.32 9.10
N TYR A 106 -9.61 -3.03 9.45
CA TYR A 106 -9.39 -2.59 10.84
C TYR A 106 -10.52 -3.07 11.77
N ILE A 107 -11.76 -2.98 11.31
CA ILE A 107 -12.93 -3.46 12.06
C ILE A 107 -12.86 -4.99 12.26
N GLN A 108 -12.46 -5.77 11.24
CA GLN A 108 -12.26 -7.21 11.37
C GLN A 108 -11.23 -7.57 12.46
N ALA A 109 -10.19 -6.76 12.61
CA ALA A 109 -9.18 -6.93 13.65
C ALA A 109 -9.64 -6.47 15.05
N GLY A 110 -10.84 -5.89 15.18
CA GLY A 110 -11.28 -5.25 16.42
C GLY A 110 -10.51 -3.95 16.74
N VAL A 111 -9.93 -3.30 15.73
CA VAL A 111 -9.09 -2.11 15.87
C VAL A 111 -9.84 -0.87 15.38
N ASN A 112 -9.65 0.26 16.06
CA ASN A 112 -10.18 1.55 15.61
C ASN A 112 -9.59 1.92 14.23
N PRO A 113 -10.40 2.10 13.17
CA PRO A 113 -9.88 2.44 11.84
C PRO A 113 -9.06 3.72 11.77
N LYS A 114 -9.25 4.67 12.70
CA LYS A 114 -8.46 5.89 12.78
C LYS A 114 -6.97 5.62 13.04
N TYR A 115 -6.63 4.47 13.62
CA TYR A 115 -5.25 4.08 13.84
C TYR A 115 -4.48 3.85 12.54
N MET A 116 -5.16 3.62 11.42
CA MET A 116 -4.55 3.62 10.09
C MET A 116 -3.75 4.90 9.83
N TYR A 117 -4.25 6.04 10.31
CA TYR A 117 -3.58 7.32 10.17
C TYR A 117 -2.80 7.69 11.44
N SER A 118 -3.44 7.62 12.61
CA SER A 118 -2.87 8.16 13.84
C SER A 118 -1.73 7.35 14.43
N LYS A 119 -1.57 6.08 14.01
CA LYS A 119 -0.42 5.23 14.38
C LYS A 119 0.48 4.93 13.19
N PHE A 120 0.19 5.49 12.01
CA PHE A 120 1.08 5.35 10.87
C PHE A 120 2.42 5.99 11.18
N LYS A 121 3.51 5.26 10.94
CA LYS A 121 4.85 5.79 11.08
C LYS A 121 5.82 5.07 10.15
N VAL A 122 6.67 5.86 9.50
CA VAL A 122 7.86 5.43 8.76
C VAL A 122 8.96 6.47 9.02
N ASP A 123 10.06 6.06 9.62
CA ASP A 123 11.22 6.93 9.79
C ASP A 123 11.93 7.06 8.45
N ARG A 124 11.94 8.26 7.86
CA ARG A 124 12.58 8.52 6.55
C ARG A 124 14.10 8.42 6.64
N ASP A 125 14.73 8.14 5.49
CA ASP A 125 16.18 8.12 5.35
C ASP A 125 16.59 8.96 4.15
N LYS A 126 16.78 10.26 4.39
CA LYS A 126 17.15 11.23 3.35
C LYS A 126 18.45 10.90 2.63
N SER A 127 19.31 10.08 3.22
CA SER A 127 20.57 9.65 2.59
C SER A 127 20.38 8.57 1.52
N LYS A 128 19.28 7.80 1.59
CA LYS A 128 18.92 6.76 0.61
C LYS A 128 17.94 7.25 -0.46
N GLU A 129 17.23 8.33 -0.17
CA GLU A 129 16.40 9.01 -1.17
C GLU A 129 17.28 9.51 -2.32
N PHE A 130 16.80 9.33 -3.55
CA PHE A 130 17.53 9.76 -4.75
C PHE A 130 16.84 10.93 -5.42
N LYS A 131 17.58 11.58 -6.33
CA LYS A 131 17.08 12.66 -7.17
C LYS A 131 17.25 12.29 -8.64
N ILE A 132 16.43 12.91 -9.48
CA ILE A 132 16.58 12.83 -10.92
C ILE A 132 17.36 14.05 -11.36
N ASP A 133 18.31 13.86 -12.28
CA ASP A 133 19.08 14.94 -12.91
C ASP A 133 18.26 15.63 -14.01
N LYS A 134 17.10 16.18 -13.61
CA LYS A 134 16.16 16.94 -14.44
C LYS A 134 15.51 18.02 -13.58
N GLU A 135 15.55 19.26 -14.05
CA GLU A 135 14.97 20.40 -13.30
C GLU A 135 13.45 20.38 -13.28
N ASN A 136 12.80 19.95 -14.38
CA ASN A 136 11.34 19.91 -14.49
C ASN A 136 10.91 18.52 -14.96
N TYR A 137 10.19 17.79 -14.11
CA TYR A 137 9.65 16.48 -14.45
C TYR A 137 8.35 16.21 -13.71
N ILE A 138 7.56 15.30 -14.27
CA ILE A 138 6.40 14.72 -13.60
C ILE A 138 6.70 13.27 -13.21
N PHE A 139 6.17 12.84 -12.07
CA PHE A 139 6.22 11.47 -11.63
C PHE A 139 4.92 10.77 -12.03
N VAL A 140 5.01 9.64 -12.74
CA VAL A 140 3.84 8.88 -13.18
C VAL A 140 4.00 7.42 -12.72
N HIS A 141 3.10 6.97 -11.86
CA HIS A 141 3.01 5.58 -11.47
C HIS A 141 1.85 4.88 -12.18
N ASP A 142 2.20 4.23 -13.28
CA ASP A 142 1.34 3.34 -14.06
C ASP A 142 1.98 1.95 -14.22
N ASP A 143 1.27 1.01 -14.83
CA ASP A 143 1.74 -0.35 -15.07
C ASP A 143 1.21 -0.89 -16.40
N PRO A 144 1.89 -0.57 -17.51
CA PRO A 144 1.50 -1.05 -18.84
C PRO A 144 1.47 -2.58 -18.96
N ALA A 145 2.25 -3.33 -18.17
CA ALA A 145 2.26 -4.79 -18.21
C ALA A 145 0.96 -5.42 -17.69
N ARG A 146 0.14 -4.64 -16.98
CA ARG A 146 -1.21 -5.03 -16.51
C ARG A 146 -2.33 -4.18 -17.14
N ASP A 147 -2.07 -3.55 -18.28
CA ASP A 147 -3.04 -2.69 -18.99
C ASP A 147 -3.53 -1.50 -18.15
N ARG A 148 -2.66 -0.99 -17.26
CA ARG A 148 -2.93 0.17 -16.40
C ARG A 148 -2.06 1.32 -16.86
N VAL A 149 -2.52 2.09 -17.83
CA VAL A 149 -1.73 3.17 -18.43
C VAL A 149 -2.31 4.52 -18.02
N ILE A 150 -1.45 5.43 -17.60
CA ILE A 150 -1.80 6.84 -17.39
C ILE A 150 -1.24 7.63 -18.58
N ASP A 151 -2.12 8.14 -19.43
CA ASP A 151 -1.74 8.96 -20.59
C ASP A 151 -1.81 10.44 -20.22
N ILE A 152 -0.65 11.12 -20.23
CA ILE A 152 -0.51 12.53 -19.89
C ILE A 152 0.16 13.24 -21.05
N LYS A 153 -0.54 14.23 -21.60
CA LYS A 153 0.02 15.14 -22.61
C LYS A 153 0.81 16.24 -21.90
N THR A 154 2.13 16.15 -21.97
CA THR A 154 3.05 17.13 -21.38
C THR A 154 4.32 17.27 -22.23
N ASP A 155 4.96 18.42 -22.15
CA ASP A 155 6.30 18.69 -22.67
C ASP A 155 7.40 18.41 -21.64
N LYS A 156 7.04 18.15 -20.38
CA LYS A 156 7.96 17.83 -19.29
C LYS A 156 8.51 16.42 -19.42
N PHE A 157 9.67 16.18 -18.78
CA PHE A 157 10.20 14.83 -18.63
C PHE A 157 9.25 13.99 -17.76
N VAL A 158 8.93 12.77 -18.20
CA VAL A 158 8.08 11.84 -17.46
C VAL A 158 8.95 10.78 -16.80
N TYR A 159 9.03 10.80 -15.47
CA TYR A 159 9.67 9.73 -14.72
C TYR A 159 8.66 8.67 -14.31
N LYS A 160 8.94 7.42 -14.67
CA LYS A 160 8.17 6.24 -14.26
C LYS A 160 9.08 5.34 -13.43
N PRO A 161 8.69 4.96 -12.19
CA PRO A 161 9.49 4.04 -11.40
C PRO A 161 9.53 2.66 -12.07
N HIS A 162 10.70 2.01 -12.07
CA HIS A 162 10.84 0.69 -12.68
C HIS A 162 10.05 -0.37 -11.89
N SER A 163 9.18 -1.10 -12.57
CA SER A 163 8.50 -2.27 -12.04
C SER A 163 8.33 -3.31 -13.15
N LYS A 164 9.13 -4.37 -13.12
CA LYS A 164 9.04 -5.46 -14.10
C LYS A 164 8.26 -6.62 -13.48
N LEU A 165 7.09 -6.93 -14.04
CA LEU A 165 6.29 -8.09 -13.63
C LEU A 165 7.06 -9.39 -13.94
N THR A 166 7.29 -10.21 -12.92
CA THR A 166 7.97 -11.51 -13.04
C THR A 166 6.99 -12.68 -12.96
N ASP A 167 5.86 -12.50 -12.28
CA ASP A 167 4.74 -13.44 -12.26
C ASP A 167 3.42 -12.67 -12.24
N LYS A 168 2.61 -12.84 -13.29
CA LYS A 168 1.32 -12.14 -13.45
C LYS A 168 0.25 -12.65 -12.50
N ASN A 169 0.20 -13.95 -12.22
CA ASN A 169 -0.85 -14.55 -11.39
C ASN A 169 -0.64 -14.19 -9.92
N GLN A 170 0.61 -14.07 -9.52
CA GLN A 170 0.98 -13.83 -8.14
C GLN A 170 1.34 -12.38 -7.86
N GLU A 171 1.42 -11.54 -8.90
CA GLU A 171 1.85 -10.15 -8.84
C GLU A 171 3.20 -10.00 -8.10
N PHE A 172 4.22 -10.69 -8.61
CA PHE A 172 5.61 -10.48 -8.20
C PHE A 172 6.31 -9.56 -9.18
N PHE A 173 7.18 -8.71 -8.65
CA PHE A 173 7.85 -7.66 -9.39
C PHE A 173 9.35 -7.65 -9.09
N GLN A 174 10.12 -7.27 -10.09
CA GLN A 174 11.51 -6.86 -9.95
C GLN A 174 11.59 -5.34 -10.09
N CYS A 175 12.15 -4.67 -9.10
CA CYS A 175 12.35 -3.23 -9.08
C CYS A 175 13.85 -2.92 -9.01
N GLU A 176 14.32 -1.91 -9.73
CA GLU A 176 15.70 -1.42 -9.61
C GLU A 176 15.97 -0.86 -8.20
N ARG A 177 14.94 -0.21 -7.63
CA ARG A 177 14.91 0.25 -6.24
C ARG A 177 13.79 -0.48 -5.50
N PRO A 178 14.09 -1.56 -4.76
CA PRO A 178 13.08 -2.39 -4.09
C PRO A 178 12.48 -1.76 -2.84
N ASN A 179 13.09 -0.71 -2.30
CA ASN A 179 12.53 0.11 -1.22
C ASN A 179 11.73 1.29 -1.78
N ILE A 180 10.40 1.24 -1.69
CA ILE A 180 9.50 2.30 -2.18
C ILE A 180 9.77 3.65 -1.50
N PHE A 181 10.24 3.65 -0.25
CA PHE A 181 10.51 4.87 0.50
C PHE A 181 11.73 5.66 -0.01
N GLU A 182 12.57 5.08 -0.90
CA GLU A 182 13.65 5.83 -1.56
C GLU A 182 13.12 6.80 -2.62
N TYR A 183 11.91 6.56 -3.14
CA TYR A 183 11.29 7.42 -4.15
C TYR A 183 10.71 8.72 -3.57
N LEU A 184 10.65 8.87 -2.24
CA LEU A 184 10.09 10.05 -1.60
C LEU A 184 10.78 11.35 -2.06
N GLY A 185 12.10 11.33 -2.21
CA GLY A 185 12.86 12.47 -2.73
C GLY A 185 12.47 12.83 -4.17
N VAL A 186 12.24 11.83 -5.02
CA VAL A 186 11.77 12.05 -6.39
C VAL A 186 10.34 12.56 -6.43
N ILE A 187 9.45 12.02 -5.60
CA ILE A 187 8.04 12.44 -5.56
C ILE A 187 7.94 13.89 -5.06
N GLU A 188 8.68 14.24 -4.01
CA GLU A 188 8.68 15.60 -3.44
C GLU A 188 9.23 16.67 -4.40
N ASN A 189 10.17 16.30 -5.29
CA ASN A 189 10.76 17.25 -6.24
C ASN A 189 10.06 17.29 -7.61
N ALA A 190 9.12 16.37 -7.90
CA ALA A 190 8.36 16.42 -9.16
C ALA A 190 7.46 17.67 -9.24
N ASP A 191 7.16 18.15 -10.44
CA ASP A 191 6.15 19.22 -10.62
C ASP A 191 4.74 18.69 -10.37
N GLU A 192 4.48 17.46 -10.84
CA GLU A 192 3.20 16.77 -10.79
C GLU A 192 3.44 15.30 -10.46
N VAL A 193 2.49 14.69 -9.76
CA VAL A 193 2.56 13.30 -9.30
C VAL A 193 1.24 12.63 -9.68
N HIS A 194 1.29 11.73 -10.65
CA HIS A 194 0.13 11.01 -11.16
C HIS A 194 0.18 9.58 -10.69
N CYS A 195 -0.83 9.16 -9.93
CA CYS A 195 -0.93 7.80 -9.43
C CYS A 195 -2.28 7.19 -9.77
N MET A 196 -2.26 5.90 -10.05
CA MET A 196 -3.42 5.01 -9.96
C MET A 196 -3.51 4.42 -8.54
N ASN A 197 -4.59 3.67 -8.25
CA ASN A 197 -4.73 2.95 -6.98
C ASN A 197 -3.65 1.83 -6.89
N SER A 198 -2.66 2.04 -6.02
CA SER A 198 -1.36 1.36 -5.97
C SER A 198 -0.65 1.56 -4.61
N SER A 199 0.57 1.04 -4.45
CA SER A 199 1.36 1.30 -3.24
C SER A 199 1.84 2.75 -3.12
N TYR A 200 2.04 3.45 -4.23
CA TYR A 200 2.57 4.83 -4.22
C TYR A 200 1.54 5.83 -3.70
N ASN A 201 0.26 5.75 -4.10
CA ASN A 201 -0.76 6.64 -3.52
C ASN A 201 -1.02 6.33 -2.05
N TRP A 202 -0.97 5.06 -1.61
CA TRP A 202 -1.03 4.73 -0.18
C TRP A 202 0.11 5.35 0.62
N MET A 203 1.34 5.28 0.10
CA MET A 203 2.50 5.92 0.72
C MET A 203 2.32 7.44 0.79
N ILE A 204 1.93 8.08 -0.31
CA ILE A 204 1.75 9.54 -0.39
C ILE A 204 0.64 10.02 0.55
N GLU A 205 -0.49 9.31 0.59
CA GLU A 205 -1.63 9.62 1.47
C GLU A 205 -1.24 9.56 2.94
N LEU A 206 -0.71 8.41 3.39
CA LEU A 206 -0.46 8.18 4.81
C LEU A 206 0.76 8.94 5.34
N MET A 207 1.71 9.30 4.46
CA MET A 207 2.80 10.22 4.80
C MET A 207 2.42 11.70 4.61
N ASN A 208 1.22 12.00 4.11
CA ASN A 208 0.73 13.35 3.82
C ASN A 208 1.72 14.17 2.97
N ILE A 209 2.10 13.64 1.80
CA ILE A 209 3.12 14.25 0.93
C ILE A 209 2.46 15.00 -0.23
N GLY A 210 2.89 16.24 -0.43
CA GLY A 210 2.37 17.08 -1.52
C GLY A 210 1.03 17.73 -1.17
N ASN A 211 0.22 17.99 -2.19
CA ASN A 211 -1.08 18.64 -2.07
C ASN A 211 -1.85 18.50 -3.40
N PRO A 212 -3.14 18.89 -3.48
CA PRO A 212 -3.99 18.65 -4.64
C PRO A 212 -3.55 19.40 -5.90
N LYS A 213 -2.74 20.46 -5.78
CA LYS A 213 -2.21 21.17 -6.97
C LYS A 213 -1.14 20.39 -7.71
N LYS A 214 -0.52 19.41 -7.03
CA LYS A 214 0.59 18.62 -7.52
C LYS A 214 0.22 17.14 -7.69
N ASN A 215 -0.62 16.62 -6.82
CA ASN A 215 -0.96 15.20 -6.79
C ASN A 215 -2.29 14.94 -7.52
N PHE A 216 -2.26 14.02 -8.47
CA PHE A 216 -3.38 13.62 -9.30
C PHE A 216 -3.65 12.13 -9.18
N PHE A 217 -4.83 11.77 -8.70
CA PHE A 217 -5.25 10.38 -8.54
C PHE A 217 -6.24 10.01 -9.65
N HIS A 218 -5.79 9.16 -10.58
CA HIS A 218 -6.57 8.58 -11.66
C HIS A 218 -7.42 7.40 -11.16
N LEU A 219 -8.73 7.60 -11.08
CA LEU A 219 -9.67 6.67 -10.44
C LEU A 219 -10.06 5.46 -11.31
N ASP A 220 -9.87 5.56 -12.63
CA ASP A 220 -10.35 4.60 -13.63
C ASP A 220 -9.24 3.72 -14.25
N VAL A 221 -8.00 3.86 -13.77
CA VAL A 221 -6.83 3.15 -14.30
C VAL A 221 -6.63 1.78 -13.63
N ALA A 222 -6.76 1.70 -12.31
CA ALA A 222 -6.53 0.48 -11.53
C ALA A 222 -7.67 0.19 -10.56
N HIS A 223 -7.95 -1.09 -10.33
CA HIS A 223 -9.00 -1.54 -9.40
C HIS A 223 -10.38 -0.92 -9.69
N LYS A 224 -10.78 -0.93 -10.97
CA LYS A 224 -12.02 -0.30 -11.51
C LYS A 224 -13.32 -0.78 -10.86
N TYR A 225 -13.26 -1.83 -10.04
CA TYR A 225 -14.38 -2.33 -9.25
C TYR A 225 -14.62 -1.51 -7.98
N TYR A 226 -13.65 -0.71 -7.52
CA TYR A 226 -13.89 0.33 -6.51
C TYR A 226 -14.39 1.59 -7.21
N GLY A 227 -15.66 1.95 -6.98
CA GLY A 227 -16.23 3.16 -7.55
C GLY A 227 -15.54 4.42 -7.01
N PRO A 228 -15.57 5.55 -7.75
CA PRO A 228 -15.01 6.84 -7.34
C PRO A 228 -15.40 7.26 -5.92
N ARG A 229 -16.66 7.03 -5.53
CA ARG A 229 -17.17 7.32 -4.19
C ARG A 229 -16.37 6.57 -3.12
N THR A 230 -16.17 5.26 -3.28
CA THR A 230 -15.48 4.44 -2.29
C THR A 230 -14.02 4.86 -2.16
N VAL A 231 -13.34 5.17 -3.27
CA VAL A 231 -11.96 5.65 -3.24
C VAL A 231 -11.84 6.98 -2.49
N LYS A 232 -12.76 7.93 -2.74
CA LYS A 232 -12.80 9.23 -2.04
C LYS A 232 -13.14 9.14 -0.55
N THR A 233 -13.54 7.97 -0.03
CA THR A 233 -13.69 7.76 1.42
C THR A 233 -12.43 7.24 2.09
N VAL A 234 -11.40 6.91 1.30
CA VAL A 234 -10.11 6.40 1.77
C VAL A 234 -9.01 7.44 1.56
N PHE A 235 -9.04 8.14 0.44
CA PHE A 235 -8.04 9.14 0.08
C PHE A 235 -8.62 10.54 0.21
N SER A 236 -7.83 11.46 0.76
CA SER A 236 -8.25 12.80 1.08
C SER A 236 -8.13 13.77 -0.10
N ASP A 237 -9.09 14.70 -0.23
CA ASP A 237 -9.01 15.86 -1.12
C ASP A 237 -8.06 16.95 -0.59
N GLU A 238 -7.51 16.78 0.61
CA GLU A 238 -6.39 17.58 1.13
C GLU A 238 -5.05 17.18 0.50
N VAL A 239 -4.95 15.96 -0.02
CA VAL A 239 -3.71 15.43 -0.64
C VAL A 239 -3.87 15.32 -2.15
N TRP A 240 -5.05 14.96 -2.66
CA TRP A 240 -5.26 14.60 -4.07
C TRP A 240 -6.26 15.48 -4.79
N THR A 241 -5.94 15.83 -6.04
CA THR A 241 -6.96 16.07 -7.06
C THR A 241 -7.35 14.75 -7.69
N PHE A 242 -8.63 14.39 -7.60
CA PHE A 242 -9.17 13.18 -8.22
C PHE A 242 -9.50 13.43 -9.69
N ILE A 243 -8.95 12.58 -10.57
CA ILE A 243 -9.19 12.54 -12.02
C ILE A 243 -10.00 11.29 -12.36
#